data_AF-A0A9X5X7L3-F1
#
_entry.id   AF-A0A9X5X7L3-F1
#
_cell.length_a   1.000
_cell.length_b   1.000
_cell.length_c   1.000
_cell.angle_alpha   90.00
_cell.angle_beta   90.00
_cell.angle_gamma   90.00
#
_symmetry.space_group_name_H-M   'P 1'
#
loop_
_entity.id
_entity.type
_entity.pdbx_description
1 polymer ?
#
loop_
_entity_poly.entity_id
_entity_poly.type
_entity_poly.pdbx_seq_one_letter_code
_entity_poly.pdbx_strand_id
1 'polypeptide(L)'
;PDNAVAVVKAQLEGRITRLFAESGEHLEERPLLPAMGTLLAAAAGDADAADQVSKEALDLFGRKLTGLLPVGFTPEGTGPLRVLVTHPRVQAVEEVQEYLGKALRLPSDAKNSVEYRGVESDSVTVVLFRSEMSLTQVPEARKVLRQWARAKDSEQAQDVLRWRQRLGYRDSWMVSS
;
A
#
# COMPACT_ATOMS: atom_id res chain seq x y z
N PRO A 1 -7.37 9.32 43.28
CA PRO A 1 -8.13 9.40 42.02
C PRO A 1 -7.41 8.62 40.90
N ASP A 2 -6.09 8.81 40.78
CA ASP A 2 -5.28 8.23 39.71
C ASP A 2 -5.25 6.69 39.72
N ASN A 3 -5.26 6.05 40.90
CA ASN A 3 -5.35 4.59 41.01
C ASN A 3 -6.69 4.03 40.49
N ALA A 4 -7.79 4.77 40.63
CA ALA A 4 -9.09 4.33 40.12
C ALA A 4 -9.14 4.40 38.59
N VAL A 5 -8.50 5.43 38.00
CA VAL A 5 -8.39 5.59 36.55
C VAL A 5 -7.47 4.51 35.96
N ALA A 6 -6.37 4.17 36.63
CA ALA A 6 -5.45 3.11 36.20
C ALA A 6 -6.12 1.73 36.15
N VAL A 7 -6.98 1.41 37.12
CA VAL A 7 -7.74 0.14 37.15
C VAL A 7 -8.73 0.07 36.00
N VAL A 8 -9.48 1.15 35.74
CA VAL A 8 -10.42 1.19 34.61
C VAL A 8 -9.69 1.09 33.27
N LYS A 9 -8.54 1.74 33.13
CA LYS A 9 -7.70 1.68 31.93
C LYS A 9 -7.18 0.25 31.69
N ALA A 10 -6.63 -0.40 32.71
CA ALA A 10 -6.13 -1.78 32.58
C ALA A 10 -7.26 -2.77 32.25
N GLN A 11 -8.46 -2.56 32.80
CA GLN A 11 -9.62 -3.39 32.50
C GLN A 11 -10.10 -3.20 31.06
N LEU A 12 -10.03 -1.97 30.54
CA LEU A 12 -10.36 -1.67 29.15
C LEU A 12 -9.31 -2.27 28.19
N GLU A 13 -8.03 -2.09 28.48
CA GLU A 13 -6.93 -2.66 27.71
C GLU A 13 -7.02 -4.19 27.63
N GLY A 14 -7.28 -4.85 28.77
CA GLY A 14 -7.45 -6.31 28.79
C GLY A 14 -8.66 -6.82 27.98
N ARG A 15 -9.77 -6.06 27.97
CA ARG A 15 -10.93 -6.40 27.13
C ARG A 15 -10.64 -6.20 25.65
N ILE A 16 -9.94 -5.12 25.30
CA ILE A 16 -9.52 -4.84 23.93
C ILE A 16 -8.56 -5.94 23.43
N THR A 17 -7.57 -6.33 24.22
CA THR A 17 -6.62 -7.38 23.82
C THR A 17 -7.29 -8.72 23.58
N ARG A 18 -8.30 -9.10 24.38
CA ARG A 18 -9.06 -10.35 24.16
C ARG A 18 -9.87 -10.34 22.86
N LEU A 19 -10.53 -9.22 22.56
CA LEU A 19 -11.28 -9.04 21.31
C LEU A 19 -10.42 -9.13 20.03
N PHE A 20 -9.12 -8.86 20.14
CA PHE A 20 -8.18 -8.99 19.03
C PHE A 20 -7.42 -10.34 18.99
N ALA A 21 -7.37 -11.08 20.10
CA ALA A 21 -6.61 -12.33 20.22
C ALA A 21 -7.46 -13.60 19.99
N GLU A 22 -8.76 -13.54 20.25
CA GLU A 22 -9.66 -14.70 20.21
C GLU A 22 -10.54 -14.69 18.94
N SER A 23 -9.91 -14.74 17.76
CA SER A 23 -10.60 -14.88 16.46
C SER A 23 -11.20 -16.30 16.24
N GLY A 24 -11.58 -17.02 17.29
CA GLY A 24 -11.63 -18.49 17.28
C GLY A 24 -12.92 -19.19 17.70
N GLU A 25 -13.52 -18.89 18.87
CA GLU A 25 -14.37 -19.92 19.50
C GLU A 25 -15.71 -19.51 20.13
N HIS A 26 -16.18 -18.26 20.04
CA HIS A 26 -17.47 -17.90 20.63
C HIS A 26 -18.44 -17.21 19.65
N LEU A 27 -19.54 -17.92 19.37
CA LEU A 27 -20.76 -17.41 18.76
C LEU A 27 -21.18 -16.09 19.43
N GLU A 28 -21.44 -15.07 18.60
CA GLU A 28 -21.96 -13.72 18.93
C GLU A 28 -20.96 -12.61 19.31
N GLU A 29 -19.66 -12.77 19.09
CA GLU A 29 -18.76 -11.60 19.05
C GLU A 29 -18.42 -11.25 17.60
N ARG A 30 -19.22 -10.38 17.00
CA ARG A 30 -18.87 -9.75 15.71
C ARG A 30 -17.53 -9.01 15.90
N PRO A 31 -16.49 -9.29 15.09
CA PRO A 31 -15.25 -8.53 15.17
C PRO A 31 -15.56 -7.05 14.98
N LEU A 32 -15.00 -6.19 15.85
CA LEU A 32 -15.27 -4.74 15.85
C LEU A 32 -14.91 -4.06 14.52
N LEU A 33 -14.05 -4.69 13.72
CA LEU A 33 -13.71 -4.29 12.37
C LEU A 33 -13.92 -5.48 11.43
N PRO A 34 -14.73 -5.33 10.36
CA PRO A 34 -14.85 -6.36 9.34
C PRO A 34 -13.50 -6.56 8.63
N ALA A 35 -13.24 -7.79 8.19
CA ALA A 35 -12.05 -8.12 7.41
C ALA A 35 -11.98 -7.29 6.12
N MET A 36 -10.77 -6.95 5.66
CA MET A 36 -10.60 -6.14 4.45
C MET A 36 -11.17 -6.85 3.22
N GLY A 37 -11.06 -8.18 3.16
CA GLY A 37 -11.72 -8.99 2.12
C GLY A 37 -13.24 -8.80 2.08
N THR A 38 -13.91 -8.75 3.23
CA THR A 38 -15.36 -8.51 3.33
C THR A 38 -15.71 -7.08 2.93
N LEU A 39 -14.92 -6.08 3.37
CA LEU A 39 -15.09 -4.69 2.95
C LEU A 39 -14.96 -4.54 1.42
N LEU A 40 -13.98 -5.23 0.83
CA LEU A 40 -13.71 -5.19 -0.60
C LEU A 40 -14.83 -5.88 -1.40
N ALA A 41 -15.30 -7.05 -0.97
CA ALA A 41 -16.41 -7.76 -1.59
C ALA A 41 -17.71 -6.94 -1.51
N ALA A 42 -18.03 -6.40 -0.34
CA ALA A 42 -19.19 -5.52 -0.14
C ALA A 42 -19.11 -4.26 -1.01
N ALA A 43 -17.94 -3.64 -1.12
CA ALA A 43 -17.73 -2.48 -1.98
C ALA A 43 -17.82 -2.82 -3.48
N ALA A 44 -17.52 -4.05 -3.86
CA ALA A 44 -17.68 -4.56 -5.22
C ALA A 44 -19.12 -4.98 -5.56
N GLY A 45 -20.04 -4.96 -4.60
CA GLY A 45 -21.47 -5.23 -4.81
C GLY A 45 -21.95 -6.60 -4.34
N ASP A 46 -21.14 -7.34 -3.58
CA ASP A 46 -21.57 -8.58 -2.93
C ASP A 46 -22.60 -8.28 -1.83
N ALA A 47 -23.82 -8.79 -2.00
CA ALA A 47 -24.95 -8.54 -1.10
C ALA A 47 -24.76 -9.19 0.28
N ASP A 48 -24.21 -10.40 0.33
CA ASP A 48 -23.99 -11.13 1.58
C ASP A 48 -22.88 -10.45 2.41
N ALA A 49 -21.87 -9.90 1.73
CA ALA A 49 -20.83 -9.10 2.38
C ALA A 49 -21.36 -7.72 2.81
N ALA A 50 -22.25 -7.10 2.03
CA ALA A 50 -22.83 -5.79 2.34
C ALA A 50 -23.66 -5.82 3.64
N ASP A 51 -24.39 -6.90 3.90
CA ASP A 51 -25.15 -7.09 5.14
C ASP A 51 -24.27 -7.21 6.40
N GLN A 52 -22.99 -7.52 6.22
CA GLN A 52 -22.02 -7.67 7.31
C GLN A 52 -21.27 -6.37 7.63
N VAL A 53 -21.44 -5.32 6.82
CA VAL A 53 -20.63 -4.10 6.90
C VAL A 53 -21.52 -2.86 7.02
N SER A 54 -21.22 -2.01 8.02
CA SER A 54 -21.87 -0.70 8.13
C SER A 54 -21.53 0.22 6.96
N LYS A 55 -22.48 1.06 6.53
CA LYS A 55 -22.27 2.04 5.46
C LYS A 55 -21.10 2.98 5.75
N GLU A 56 -20.92 3.40 6.99
CA GLU A 56 -19.84 4.29 7.43
C GLU A 56 -18.46 3.65 7.22
N ALA A 57 -18.34 2.34 7.46
CA ALA A 57 -17.11 1.58 7.23
C ALA A 57 -16.81 1.45 5.73
N LEU A 58 -17.82 1.22 4.88
CA LEU A 58 -17.65 1.20 3.42
C LEU A 58 -17.22 2.57 2.89
N ASP A 59 -17.84 3.64 3.37
CA ASP A 59 -17.48 5.01 2.97
C ASP A 59 -16.07 5.40 3.40
N LEU A 60 -15.63 4.97 4.60
CA LEU A 60 -14.26 5.15 5.05
C LEU A 60 -13.27 4.31 4.22
N PHE A 61 -13.61 3.06 3.93
CA PHE A 61 -12.80 2.16 3.11
C PHE A 61 -12.59 2.74 1.71
N GLY A 62 -13.66 3.16 1.02
CA GLY A 62 -13.56 3.77 -0.30
C GLY A 62 -12.70 5.04 -0.30
N ARG A 63 -12.83 5.90 0.73
CA ARG A 63 -11.97 7.08 0.88
C ARG A 63 -10.49 6.71 1.05
N LYS A 64 -10.18 5.72 1.88
CA LYS A 64 -8.80 5.23 2.05
C LYS A 64 -8.25 4.61 0.77
N LEU A 65 -9.07 3.83 0.06
CA LEU A 65 -8.69 3.18 -1.19
C LEU A 65 -8.36 4.20 -2.29
N THR A 66 -9.22 5.19 -2.47
CA THR A 66 -8.98 6.31 -3.41
C THR A 66 -7.76 7.16 -3.03
N GLY A 67 -7.42 7.21 -1.74
CA GLY A 67 -6.25 7.91 -1.22
C GLY A 67 -4.94 7.11 -1.25
N LEU A 68 -4.94 5.83 -1.67
CA LEU A 68 -3.72 5.01 -1.72
C LEU A 68 -2.69 5.54 -2.73
N LEU A 69 -3.17 6.12 -3.83
CA LEU A 69 -2.32 6.72 -4.84
C LEU A 69 -2.44 8.24 -4.78
N PRO A 70 -1.34 8.98 -4.56
CA PRO A 70 -1.35 10.42 -4.69
C PRO A 70 -1.79 10.82 -6.10
N VAL A 71 -2.61 11.87 -6.19
CA VAL A 71 -3.12 12.35 -7.49
C VAL A 71 -1.94 12.75 -8.38
N GLY A 72 -1.90 12.20 -9.59
CA GLY A 72 -0.85 12.50 -10.56
C GLY A 72 0.50 11.81 -10.29
N PHE A 73 0.56 10.85 -9.36
CA PHE A 73 1.76 10.06 -9.16
C PHE A 73 2.00 9.13 -10.35
N THR A 74 3.09 9.38 -11.06
CA THR A 74 3.58 8.52 -12.14
C THR A 74 5.09 8.36 -11.99
N PRO A 75 5.61 7.12 -11.94
CA PRO A 75 7.04 6.91 -11.82
C PRO A 75 7.79 7.48 -13.04
N GLU A 76 8.95 8.10 -12.77
CA GLU A 76 9.81 8.69 -13.80
C GLU A 76 10.30 7.64 -14.79
N GLY A 77 10.41 8.03 -16.07
CA GLY A 77 10.93 7.18 -17.13
C GLY A 77 10.07 7.15 -18.38
N THR A 78 10.64 6.63 -19.45
CA THR A 78 9.98 6.53 -20.78
C THR A 78 9.50 5.11 -21.08
N GLY A 79 9.77 4.15 -20.21
CA GLY A 79 9.34 2.76 -20.40
C GLY A 79 7.82 2.59 -20.25
N PRO A 80 7.26 1.46 -20.71
CA PRO A 80 5.86 1.12 -20.43
C PRO A 80 5.60 1.11 -18.92
N LEU A 81 4.54 1.80 -18.50
CA LEU A 81 4.07 1.76 -17.12
C LEU A 81 3.36 0.42 -16.91
N ARG A 82 3.65 -0.27 -15.81
CA ARG A 82 2.91 -1.45 -15.35
C ARG A 82 2.44 -1.22 -13.92
N VAL A 83 1.30 -1.81 -13.58
CA VAL A 83 0.69 -1.70 -12.26
C VAL A 83 0.43 -3.09 -11.70
N LEU A 84 0.89 -3.35 -10.49
CA LEU A 84 0.52 -4.54 -9.74
C LEU A 84 -0.38 -4.13 -8.56
N VAL A 85 -1.60 -4.65 -8.56
CA VAL A 85 -2.56 -4.47 -7.47
C VAL A 85 -2.72 -5.81 -6.76
N THR A 86 -2.23 -5.87 -5.52
CA THR A 86 -2.48 -7.02 -4.63
C THR A 86 -3.65 -6.71 -3.73
N HIS A 87 -4.55 -7.66 -3.57
CA HIS A 87 -5.75 -7.52 -2.74
C HIS A 87 -6.05 -8.82 -1.99
N PRO A 88 -6.82 -8.78 -0.89
CA PRO A 88 -7.27 -10.00 -0.21
C PRO A 88 -8.00 -10.93 -1.18
N ARG A 89 -7.80 -12.23 -1.04
CA ARG A 89 -8.50 -13.24 -1.82
C ARG A 89 -10.00 -13.16 -1.51
N VAL A 90 -10.80 -13.02 -2.57
CA VAL A 90 -12.27 -12.97 -2.51
C VAL A 90 -12.85 -13.93 -3.56
N GLN A 91 -14.12 -14.28 -3.42
CA GLN A 91 -14.82 -15.13 -4.39
C GLN A 91 -15.24 -14.34 -5.65
N ALA A 92 -15.74 -13.12 -5.47
CA ALA A 92 -16.16 -12.19 -6.53
C ALA A 92 -14.94 -11.48 -7.18
N VAL A 93 -14.08 -12.25 -7.84
CA VAL A 93 -12.80 -11.76 -8.36
C VAL A 93 -12.99 -10.70 -9.45
N GLU A 94 -13.92 -10.91 -10.39
CA GLU A 94 -14.12 -10.01 -11.54
C GLU A 94 -14.70 -8.66 -11.11
N GLU A 95 -15.70 -8.69 -10.25
CA GLU A 95 -16.37 -7.52 -9.69
C GLU A 95 -15.39 -6.68 -8.85
N VAL A 96 -14.54 -7.36 -8.07
CA VAL A 96 -13.49 -6.70 -7.29
C VAL A 96 -12.44 -6.05 -8.19
N GLN A 97 -12.03 -6.69 -9.28
CA GLN A 97 -11.09 -6.10 -10.24
C GLN A 97 -11.70 -4.87 -10.92
N GLU A 98 -12.96 -4.94 -11.33
CA GLU A 98 -13.68 -3.82 -11.94
C GLU A 98 -13.82 -2.65 -10.94
N TYR A 99 -14.19 -2.95 -9.69
CA TYR A 99 -14.28 -1.97 -8.62
C TYR A 99 -12.93 -1.30 -8.36
N LEU A 100 -11.85 -2.07 -8.21
CA LEU A 100 -10.50 -1.55 -7.98
C LEU A 100 -10.02 -0.68 -9.16
N GLY A 101 -10.31 -1.09 -10.40
CA GLY A 101 -10.00 -0.31 -11.60
C GLY A 101 -10.68 1.05 -11.64
N LYS A 102 -11.92 1.14 -11.14
CA LYS A 102 -12.67 2.41 -11.02
C LYS A 102 -12.19 3.24 -9.83
N ALA A 103 -11.90 2.60 -8.69
CA ALA A 103 -11.58 3.27 -7.44
C ALA A 103 -10.15 3.84 -7.40
N LEU A 104 -9.15 3.09 -7.88
CA LEU A 104 -7.72 3.44 -7.71
C LEU A 104 -7.23 4.59 -8.61
N ARG A 105 -8.08 5.17 -9.47
CA ARG A 105 -7.77 6.30 -10.37
C ARG A 105 -6.39 6.15 -11.04
N LEU A 106 -6.13 4.97 -11.59
CA LEU A 106 -4.83 4.64 -12.18
C LEU A 106 -4.48 5.59 -13.35
N PRO A 107 -3.18 5.90 -13.56
CA PRO A 107 -2.75 6.72 -14.69
C PRO A 107 -3.26 6.16 -16.03
N SER A 108 -3.64 7.04 -16.95
CA SER A 108 -4.23 6.65 -18.24
C SER A 108 -3.29 5.78 -19.09
N ASP A 109 -1.98 5.96 -18.96
CA ASP A 109 -0.94 5.17 -19.64
C ASP A 109 -0.72 3.78 -19.02
N ALA A 110 -1.30 3.51 -17.84
CA ALA A 110 -1.23 2.22 -17.14
C ALA A 110 -2.44 1.31 -17.38
N LYS A 111 -3.52 1.80 -17.99
CA LYS A 111 -4.82 1.08 -18.01
C LYS A 111 -4.78 -0.31 -18.64
N ASN A 112 -3.89 -0.55 -19.60
CA ASN A 112 -3.80 -1.82 -20.33
C ASN A 112 -2.75 -2.78 -19.74
N SER A 113 -2.11 -2.41 -18.62
CA SER A 113 -0.96 -3.13 -18.05
C SER A 113 -1.11 -3.33 -16.53
N VAL A 114 -2.36 -3.42 -16.06
CA VAL A 114 -2.71 -3.68 -14.67
C VAL A 114 -2.84 -5.17 -14.44
N GLU A 115 -2.07 -5.69 -13.49
CA GLU A 115 -2.18 -7.05 -12.97
C GLU A 115 -2.85 -7.01 -11.59
N TYR A 116 -3.94 -7.76 -11.43
CA TYR A 116 -4.62 -7.95 -10.16
C TYR A 116 -4.28 -9.31 -9.58
N ARG A 117 -3.89 -9.36 -8.30
CA ARG A 117 -3.51 -10.59 -7.62
C ARG A 117 -4.20 -10.71 -6.25
N GLY A 118 -5.08 -11.70 -6.14
CA GLY A 118 -5.63 -12.14 -4.86
C GLY A 118 -4.58 -12.86 -4.02
N VAL A 119 -4.38 -12.43 -2.78
CA VAL A 119 -3.44 -13.00 -1.82
C VAL A 119 -4.13 -13.28 -0.48
N GLU A 120 -3.56 -14.16 0.35
CA GLU A 120 -4.10 -14.45 1.70
C GLU A 120 -3.94 -13.27 2.68
N SER A 121 -3.08 -12.30 2.36
CA SER A 121 -2.86 -11.12 3.20
C SER A 121 -4.08 -10.20 3.19
N ASP A 122 -4.53 -9.79 4.39
CA ASP A 122 -5.64 -8.85 4.56
C ASP A 122 -5.19 -7.39 4.35
N SER A 123 -4.67 -7.10 3.16
CA SER A 123 -4.08 -5.81 2.79
C SER A 123 -4.23 -5.54 1.30
N VAL A 124 -4.47 -4.27 0.94
CA VAL A 124 -4.43 -3.82 -0.47
C VAL A 124 -3.14 -3.04 -0.71
N THR A 125 -2.33 -3.47 -1.66
CA THR A 125 -1.10 -2.77 -2.06
C THR A 125 -1.10 -2.51 -3.54
N VAL A 126 -0.73 -1.29 -3.93
CA VAL A 126 -0.65 -0.85 -5.32
C VAL A 126 0.78 -0.43 -5.63
N VAL A 127 1.39 -1.06 -6.63
CA VAL A 127 2.77 -0.80 -7.04
C VAL A 127 2.78 -0.35 -8.49
N LEU A 128 3.34 0.83 -8.75
CA LEU A 128 3.55 1.36 -10.10
C LEU A 128 5.04 1.31 -10.43
N PHE A 129 5.37 0.76 -11.60
CA PHE A 129 6.75 0.70 -12.06
C PHE A 129 6.84 0.81 -13.58
N ARG A 130 7.94 1.39 -14.07
CA ARG A 130 8.26 1.43 -15.51
C ARG A 130 9.09 0.19 -15.83
N SER A 131 8.62 -0.67 -16.74
CA SER A 131 9.38 -1.82 -17.21
C SER A 131 10.22 -1.46 -18.44
N GLU A 132 11.17 -2.34 -18.81
CA GLU A 132 11.91 -2.27 -20.08
C GLU A 132 12.71 -0.98 -20.33
N MET A 133 13.14 -0.31 -19.26
CA MET A 133 14.01 0.87 -19.38
C MET A 133 15.45 0.47 -19.65
N SER A 134 16.09 1.11 -20.63
CA SER A 134 17.55 1.03 -20.78
C SER A 134 18.23 1.63 -19.54
N LEU A 135 19.40 1.12 -19.16
CA LEU A 135 20.15 1.58 -17.98
C LEU A 135 20.40 3.10 -17.99
N THR A 136 20.52 3.72 -19.16
CA THR A 136 20.70 5.19 -19.31
C THR A 136 19.40 5.98 -19.12
N GLN A 137 18.26 5.32 -19.22
CA GLN A 137 16.93 5.90 -19.06
C GLN A 137 16.49 5.95 -17.61
N VAL A 138 17.09 5.13 -16.73
CA VAL A 138 16.90 5.20 -15.27
C VAL A 138 17.65 6.42 -14.71
N PRO A 139 16.95 7.42 -14.12
CA PRO A 139 17.57 8.66 -13.64
C PRO A 139 18.70 8.45 -12.63
N GLU A 140 18.53 7.50 -11.71
CA GLU A 140 19.49 7.13 -10.67
C GLU A 140 20.76 6.54 -11.29
N ALA A 141 20.61 5.60 -12.23
CA ALA A 141 21.73 5.00 -12.94
C ALA A 141 22.47 6.03 -13.81
N ARG A 142 21.74 6.94 -14.47
CA ARG A 142 22.34 8.05 -15.22
C ARG A 142 23.13 9.00 -14.31
N LYS A 143 22.69 9.21 -13.08
CA LYS A 143 23.41 10.02 -12.09
C LYS A 143 24.72 9.34 -11.68
N VAL A 144 24.69 8.04 -11.44
CA VAL A 144 25.88 7.23 -11.12
C VAL A 144 26.87 7.21 -12.28
N LEU A 145 26.41 6.95 -13.50
CA LEU A 145 27.27 6.94 -14.69
C LEU A 145 27.91 8.31 -14.96
N ARG A 146 27.17 9.41 -14.77
CA ARG A 146 27.72 10.76 -14.88
C ARG A 146 28.75 11.05 -13.80
N GLN A 147 28.50 10.64 -12.56
CA GLN A 147 29.47 10.79 -11.47
C GLN A 147 30.75 9.99 -11.77
N TRP A 148 30.61 8.76 -12.25
CA TRP A 148 31.74 7.91 -12.60
C TRP A 148 32.54 8.45 -13.79
N ALA A 149 31.87 8.96 -14.83
CA ALA A 149 32.53 9.61 -15.96
C ALA A 149 33.34 10.84 -15.53
N ARG A 150 32.77 11.69 -14.67
CA ARG A 150 33.47 12.87 -14.12
C ARG A 150 34.67 12.48 -13.26
N ALA A 151 34.53 11.47 -12.41
CA ALA A 151 35.61 10.97 -11.57
C ALA A 151 36.76 10.37 -12.40
N LYS A 152 36.45 9.77 -13.56
CA LYS A 152 37.45 9.26 -14.50
C LYS A 152 38.28 10.39 -15.14
N ASP A 153 37.64 11.51 -15.43
CA ASP A 153 38.31 12.68 -16.03
C ASP A 153 39.04 13.55 -14.99
N SER A 154 38.53 13.62 -13.76
CA SER A 154 39.14 14.34 -12.64
C SER A 154 38.68 13.73 -11.31
N GLU A 155 39.55 12.94 -10.69
CA GLU A 155 39.23 12.26 -9.43
C GLU A 155 39.20 13.26 -8.26
N GLN A 156 38.05 13.36 -7.57
CA GLN A 156 37.93 14.13 -6.33
C GLN A 156 37.66 13.20 -5.14
N ALA A 157 38.13 13.59 -3.94
CA ALA A 157 37.98 12.80 -2.70
C ALA A 157 36.50 12.50 -2.34
N GLN A 158 35.56 13.31 -2.85
CA GLN A 158 34.12 13.18 -2.69
C GLN A 158 33.41 12.31 -3.76
N ASP A 159 34.13 11.77 -4.76
CA ASP A 159 33.56 10.96 -5.85
C ASP A 159 33.31 9.51 -5.43
N VAL A 160 32.58 9.34 -4.32
CA VAL A 160 32.21 8.04 -3.77
C VAL A 160 30.81 7.63 -4.22
N LEU A 161 30.67 6.36 -4.59
CA LEU A 161 29.39 5.75 -4.90
C LEU A 161 28.58 5.59 -3.60
N ARG A 162 27.40 6.20 -3.55
CA ARG A 162 26.53 6.28 -2.35
C ARG A 162 26.24 4.92 -1.71
N TRP A 163 26.04 3.88 -2.51
CA TRP A 163 25.76 2.51 -2.05
C TRP A 163 26.98 1.73 -1.54
N ARG A 164 28.20 2.23 -1.76
CA ARG A 164 29.44 1.67 -1.17
C ARG A 164 29.82 2.32 0.16
N GLN A 165 29.10 3.36 0.60
CA GLN A 165 29.32 3.96 1.91
C GLN A 165 28.61 3.13 2.98
N ARG A 166 29.33 2.17 3.59
CA ARG A 166 28.80 1.29 4.66
C ARG A 166 28.50 2.00 5.99
N LEU A 167 28.64 3.33 6.08
CA LEU A 167 28.46 4.08 7.33
C LEU A 167 27.65 5.36 7.09
N GLY A 168 26.35 5.28 7.38
CA GLY A 168 25.60 6.41 7.95
C GLY A 168 24.92 7.41 7.02
N TYR A 169 24.47 7.04 5.81
CA TYR A 169 23.61 7.93 5.03
C TYR A 169 22.13 7.76 5.42
N ARG A 170 21.50 8.83 5.91
CA ARG A 170 20.05 8.90 6.17
C ARG A 170 19.35 9.37 4.91
N ASP A 171 18.66 8.47 4.22
CA ASP A 171 17.76 8.84 3.15
C ASP A 171 16.56 9.62 3.71
N SER A 172 16.49 10.93 3.42
CA SER A 172 15.36 11.78 3.76
C SER A 172 14.29 11.71 2.66
N TRP A 173 13.60 10.57 2.54
CA TRP A 173 12.39 10.47 1.71
C TRP A 173 11.09 10.35 2.51
N MET A 174 11.12 10.47 3.84
CA MET A 174 9.91 10.76 4.60
C MET A 174 9.53 12.24 4.41
N VAL A 175 8.63 12.48 3.45
CA VAL A 175 7.82 13.71 3.44
C VAL A 175 6.91 13.64 4.66
N SER A 176 7.25 14.42 5.68
CA SER A 176 6.31 14.90 6.68
C SER A 176 5.86 16.29 6.24
N SER A 177 4.58 16.42 5.91
CA SER A 177 3.65 17.53 6.21
C SER A 177 2.38 17.35 5.40
#